data_AF-A0A9P7C0W0-F1
#
_entry.id   AF-A0A9P7C0W0-F1
#
_cell.length_a   1.000
_cell.length_b   1.000
_cell.length_c   1.000
_cell.angle_alpha   90.00
_cell.angle_beta   90.00
_cell.angle_gamma   90.00
#
_symmetry.space_group_name_H-M   'P 1'
#
loop_
_entity.id
_entity.type
_entity.pdbx_description
1 polymer ?
#
loop_
_entity_poly.entity_id
_entity_poly.type
_entity_poly.pdbx_seq_one_letter_code
_entity_poly.pdbx_strand_id
1 'polypeptide(L)'
;MGFRDASNQIVGFGIDMAKEASKRLGIEVEFKPIDWSAKEAELNGRRVDVLWNGLTITEERKKNISFTAPYMANHQIIIVGTATAAAPPTPSPRTRLPPRSRK
;
A
#
# COMPACT_ATOMS: atom_id res chain seq x y z
N MET A 1 -1.86 -0.15 -4.99
CA MET A 1 -3.04 -0.78 -5.58
C MET A 1 -3.16 -0.30 -7.02
N GLY A 2 -2.47 -0.97 -7.94
CA GLY A 2 -2.58 -0.72 -9.38
C GLY A 2 -2.99 -2.00 -10.10
N PHE A 3 -3.77 -1.87 -11.16
CA PHE A 3 -4.20 -2.97 -12.02
C PHE A 3 -4.25 -2.50 -13.48
N ARG A 4 -4.42 -3.43 -14.41
CA ARG A 4 -4.60 -3.12 -15.83
C ARG A 4 -6.09 -3.05 -16.14
N ASP A 5 -6.52 -1.97 -16.77
CA ASP A 5 -7.88 -1.87 -17.30
C ASP A 5 -8.05 -2.65 -18.62
N ALA A 6 -9.24 -2.58 -19.21
CA ALA A 6 -9.56 -3.21 -20.49
C ALA A 6 -8.70 -2.69 -21.66
N SER A 7 -8.15 -1.49 -21.55
CA SER A 7 -7.25 -0.88 -22.52
C SER A 7 -5.76 -1.13 -22.20
N ASN A 8 -5.50 -2.06 -21.29
CA ASN A 8 -4.17 -2.45 -20.84
C ASN A 8 -3.36 -1.31 -20.18
N GLN A 9 -4.03 -0.24 -19.72
CA GLN A 9 -3.40 0.87 -19.01
C GLN A 9 -3.27 0.56 -17.52
N ILE A 10 -2.16 0.98 -16.91
CA ILE A 10 -1.96 0.83 -15.47
C ILE A 10 -2.74 1.94 -14.76
N VAL A 11 -3.79 1.55 -14.05
CA VAL A 11 -4.74 2.43 -13.37
C VAL A 11 -4.99 1.97 -11.92
N GLY A 12 -5.75 2.77 -11.18
CA GLY A 12 -6.24 2.44 -9.85
C GLY A 12 -5.76 3.42 -8.79
N PHE A 13 -6.32 3.29 -7.58
CA PHE A 13 -6.10 4.24 -6.48
C PHE A 13 -4.63 4.52 -6.18
N GLY A 14 -3.76 3.49 -6.21
CA GLY A 14 -2.33 3.69 -6.00
C GLY A 14 -1.71 4.58 -7.09
N ILE A 15 -2.10 4.37 -8.34
CA ILE A 15 -1.59 5.12 -9.48
C ILE A 15 -2.03 6.58 -9.42
N ASP A 16 -3.29 6.83 -9.10
CA ASP A 16 -3.83 8.19 -9.02
C ASP A 16 -3.15 9.01 -7.90
N MET A 17 -2.91 8.39 -6.75
CA MET A 17 -2.15 9.05 -5.68
C MET A 17 -0.69 9.32 -6.07
N ALA A 18 -0.03 8.40 -6.78
CA ALA A 18 1.34 8.63 -7.24
C ALA A 18 1.43 9.77 -8.26
N LYS A 19 0.45 9.87 -9.17
CA LYS A 19 0.33 10.99 -10.13
C LYS A 19 0.13 12.33 -9.41
N GLU A 20 -0.76 12.38 -8.41
CA GLU A 20 -0.97 13.61 -7.64
C GLU A 20 0.25 13.98 -6.80
N ALA A 21 0.94 13.01 -6.19
CA ALA A 21 2.15 13.23 -5.42
C ALA A 21 3.31 13.76 -6.31
N SER A 22 3.53 13.14 -7.46
CA SER A 22 4.55 13.57 -8.43
C SER A 22 4.28 14.97 -8.98
N LYS A 23 3.00 15.29 -9.28
CA LYS A 23 2.59 16.64 -9.67
C LYS A 23 2.94 17.68 -8.62
N ARG A 24 2.69 17.41 -7.33
CA ARG A 24 3.05 18.33 -6.22
C ARG A 24 4.55 18.50 -6.04
N LEU A 25 5.32 17.47 -6.37
CA LEU A 25 6.77 17.48 -6.32
C LEU A 25 7.41 18.09 -7.58
N GLY A 26 6.65 18.30 -8.65
CA GLY A 26 7.16 18.78 -9.93
C GLY A 26 8.07 17.77 -10.64
N ILE A 27 7.84 16.47 -10.44
CA ILE A 27 8.63 15.39 -11.04
C ILE A 27 7.78 14.58 -12.03
N GLU A 28 8.42 14.00 -13.04
CA GLU A 28 7.79 13.02 -13.92
C GLU A 28 7.76 11.64 -13.25
N VAL A 29 6.74 10.85 -13.55
CA VAL A 29 6.59 9.49 -13.02
C VAL A 29 6.34 8.51 -14.17
N GLU A 30 7.13 7.43 -14.18
CA GLU A 30 6.95 6.30 -15.06
C GLU A 30 6.45 5.10 -14.24
N PHE A 31 5.32 4.50 -14.64
CA PHE A 31 4.77 3.35 -13.94
C PHE A 31 5.28 2.05 -14.55
N LYS A 32 6.09 1.32 -13.78
CA LYS A 32 6.60 -0.01 -14.15
C LYS A 32 5.95 -1.10 -13.30
N PRO A 33 5.30 -2.10 -13.92
CA PRO A 33 4.92 -3.32 -13.20
C PRO A 33 6.20 -4.10 -12.86
N ILE A 34 6.23 -4.67 -11.66
CA ILE A 34 7.36 -5.48 -11.18
C ILE A 34 6.86 -6.83 -10.67
N ASP A 35 7.76 -7.80 -10.59
CA ASP A 35 7.53 -9.00 -9.80
C ASP A 35 7.57 -8.64 -8.31
N TRP A 36 6.45 -8.84 -7.62
CA TRP A 36 6.33 -8.52 -6.21
C TRP A 36 7.19 -9.42 -5.30
N SER A 37 7.53 -10.63 -5.76
CA SER A 37 8.45 -11.51 -5.04
C SER A 37 9.87 -10.92 -5.00
N ALA A 38 10.26 -10.13 -6.01
CA ALA A 38 11.59 -9.55 -6.16
C ALA A 38 11.68 -8.05 -5.85
N LYS A 39 10.57 -7.40 -5.41
CA LYS A 39 10.45 -5.94 -5.21
C LYS A 39 11.60 -5.27 -4.44
N GLU A 40 12.13 -5.90 -3.38
CA GLU A 40 13.24 -5.34 -2.62
C GLU A 40 14.54 -5.35 -3.44
N ALA A 41 14.78 -6.40 -4.23
CA ALA A 41 15.93 -6.49 -5.12
C ALA A 41 15.80 -5.51 -6.31
N GLU A 42 14.60 -5.35 -6.86
CA GLU A 42 14.30 -4.35 -7.90
C GLU A 42 14.61 -2.92 -7.43
N LEU A 43 14.21 -2.59 -6.19
CA LEU A 43 14.47 -1.30 -5.57
C LEU A 43 15.97 -1.09 -5.30
N ASN A 44 16.63 -2.06 -4.66
CA ASN A 44 18.06 -1.97 -4.34
C ASN A 44 18.94 -1.93 -5.59
N GLY A 45 18.55 -2.64 -6.63
CA GLY A 45 19.20 -2.64 -7.94
C GLY A 45 18.87 -1.41 -8.80
N ARG A 46 18.08 -0.47 -8.28
CA ARG A 46 17.65 0.77 -8.97
C ARG A 46 16.95 0.53 -10.31
N ARG A 47 16.28 -0.61 -10.45
CA ARG A 47 15.36 -0.86 -11.58
C ARG A 47 14.05 -0.10 -11.40
N VAL A 48 13.71 0.23 -10.15
CA VAL A 48 12.69 1.18 -9.75
C VAL A 48 13.21 2.07 -8.62
N ASP A 49 12.72 3.29 -8.52
CA ASP A 49 13.11 4.23 -7.46
C ASP A 49 12.15 4.21 -6.26
N VAL A 50 10.87 3.82 -6.49
CA VAL A 50 9.82 3.84 -5.46
C VAL A 50 8.89 2.65 -5.63
N LEU A 51 8.57 1.98 -4.52
CA LEU A 51 7.54 0.95 -4.47
C LEU A 51 6.19 1.57 -4.10
N TRP A 52 5.26 1.66 -5.06
CA TRP A 52 3.95 2.28 -4.87
C TRP A 52 2.78 1.30 -5.07
N ASN A 53 2.73 0.25 -4.25
CA ASN A 53 1.65 -0.75 -4.35
C ASN A 53 1.19 -1.32 -2.99
N GLY A 54 1.06 -0.49 -1.96
CA GLY A 54 0.56 -0.95 -0.66
C GLY A 54 1.53 -1.86 0.08
N LEU A 55 2.80 -1.44 0.20
CA LEU A 55 3.80 -2.15 0.98
C LEU A 55 3.63 -1.83 2.46
N THR A 56 3.22 -2.81 3.27
CA THR A 56 3.08 -2.65 4.72
C THR A 56 4.43 -2.32 5.35
N ILE A 57 4.43 -1.25 6.16
CA ILE A 57 5.58 -0.83 6.96
C ILE A 57 5.78 -1.84 8.10
N THR A 58 6.98 -2.41 8.19
CA THR A 58 7.40 -3.28 9.29
C THR A 58 8.78 -2.85 9.78
N GLU A 59 9.10 -3.11 11.05
CA GLU A 59 10.41 -2.76 11.61
C GLU A 59 11.56 -3.50 10.92
N GLU A 60 11.33 -4.72 10.46
CA GLU A 60 12.28 -5.47 9.65
C GLU A 60 12.58 -4.75 8.32
N ARG A 61 11.54 -4.32 7.60
CA ARG A 61 11.73 -3.61 6.32
C ARG A 61 12.40 -2.26 6.49
N LYS A 62 12.10 -1.53 7.58
CA LYS A 62 12.74 -0.24 7.88
C LYS A 62 14.25 -0.32 8.01
N LYS A 63 14.81 -1.49 8.33
CA LYS A 63 16.27 -1.70 8.39
C LYS A 63 16.92 -1.69 7.00
N ASN A 64 16.15 -2.03 5.96
CA ASN A 64 16.67 -2.26 4.62
C ASN A 64 16.19 -1.21 3.60
N ILE A 65 15.01 -0.63 3.79
CA ILE A 65 14.41 0.35 2.88
C ILE A 65 13.80 1.52 3.65
N SER A 66 13.80 2.70 3.03
CA SER A 66 13.13 3.88 3.57
C SER A 66 11.65 3.90 3.21
N PHE A 67 10.85 4.50 4.09
CA PHE A 67 9.41 4.69 3.89
C PHE A 67 9.03 6.16 4.02
N THR A 68 8.01 6.56 3.28
CA THR A 68 7.33 7.84 3.49
C THR A 68 6.47 7.80 4.75
N ALA A 69 5.84 8.92 5.11
CA ALA A 69 4.68 8.88 5.97
C ALA A 69 3.61 7.94 5.36
N PRO A 70 2.90 7.14 6.18
CA PRO A 70 1.89 6.23 5.70
C PRO A 70 0.72 7.01 5.08
N TYR A 71 0.30 6.62 3.88
CA TYR A 71 -0.85 7.22 3.18
C TYR A 71 -2.14 6.40 3.32
N MET A 72 -2.07 5.19 3.89
CA MET A 72 -3.21 4.30 4.07
C MET A 72 -3.01 3.42 5.30
N ALA A 73 -4.05 3.31 6.13
CA ALA A 73 -4.14 2.30 7.19
C ALA A 73 -5.06 1.19 6.71
N ASN A 74 -4.57 -0.05 6.69
CA ASN A 74 -5.32 -1.21 6.22
C ASN A 74 -5.41 -2.27 7.31
N HIS A 75 -6.49 -3.05 7.31
CA HIS A 75 -6.71 -4.17 8.21
C HIS A 75 -6.81 -5.45 7.41
N GLN A 76 -6.17 -6.51 7.89
CA GLN A 76 -6.35 -7.85 7.32
C GLN A 76 -7.71 -8.39 7.78
N ILE A 77 -8.50 -8.84 6.82
CA ILE A 77 -9.79 -9.49 7.06
C ILE A 77 -9.83 -10.82 6.30
N ILE A 78 -10.60 -11.77 6.81
CA ILE A 78 -10.84 -13.05 6.16
C ILE A 78 -12.16 -12.95 5.42
N ILE A 79 -12.15 -13.28 4.13
CA ILE A 79 -13.36 -13.38 3.31
C ILE A 79 -13.69 -14.87 3.19
N VAL A 80 -14.91 -15.25 3.55
CA VAL A 80 -15.42 -16.62 3.43
C VAL A 80 -16.58 -16.66 2.45
N GLY A 81 -16.73 -17.79 1.75
CA GLY A 81 -17.92 -18.02 0.94
C GLY A 81 -19.16 -18.04 1.83
N THR A 82 -20.30 -17.61 1.29
CA THR A 82 -21.56 -17.55 2.06
C THR A 82 -21.95 -18.92 2.66
N ALA A 83 -21.64 -20.01 1.96
CA ALA A 83 -21.88 -21.37 2.43
C ALA A 83 -20.94 -21.82 3.57
N THR A 84 -19.78 -21.20 3.73
CA THR A 84 -18.77 -21.54 4.74
C THR A 84 -18.70 -20.54 5.89
N ALA A 85 -19.55 -19.51 5.89
CA ALA A 85 -19.64 -18.54 6.96
C ALA A 85 -20.30 -19.16 8.21
N ALA A 86 -19.49 -19.68 9.14
CA ALA A 86 -19.90 -19.71 10.54
C ALA A 86 -20.16 -18.25 11.00
N ALA A 87 -21.11 -18.06 11.93
CA ALA A 87 -21.59 -16.75 12.37
C ALA A 87 -20.47 -15.69 12.50
N PRO A 88 -20.72 -14.44 12.07
CA PRO A 88 -19.68 -13.42 11.97
C PRO A 88 -18.93 -13.27 13.31
N PRO A 89 -17.59 -13.18 13.30
CA PRO A 89 -16.82 -13.03 14.52
C PRO A 89 -17.27 -11.76 15.25
N THR A 90 -17.50 -11.88 16.56
CA THR A 90 -17.85 -10.75 17.43
C THR A 90 -16.80 -9.65 17.27
N PRO A 91 -17.18 -8.40 16.96
CA PRO A 91 -16.21 -7.33 16.77
C PRO A 91 -15.36 -7.17 18.02
N SER A 92 -14.04 -7.26 17.87
CA SER A 92 -13.10 -7.01 18.96
C SER A 92 -13.31 -5.58 19.49
N PRO A 93 -13.26 -5.36 20.81
CA PRO A 93 -13.47 -4.04 21.39
C PRO A 93 -12.44 -3.08 20.79
N ARG A 94 -12.91 -2.02 20.12
CA ARG A 94 -12.05 -0.95 19.62
C ARG A 94 -11.32 -0.36 20.83
N THR A 95 -10.01 -0.57 20.93
CA THR A 95 -9.18 0.16 21.87
C THR A 95 -9.35 1.64 21.58
N ARG A 96 -10.07 2.37 22.45
CA ARG A 96 -10.10 3.83 22.41
C ARG A 96 -8.66 4.29 22.58
N LEU A 97 -8.06 4.81 21.51
CA LEU A 97 -6.85 5.60 21.64
C LEU A 97 -7.18 6.77 22.58
N PRO A 98 -6.36 7.02 23.61
CA PRO A 98 -6.57 8.16 24.50
C PRO A 98 -6.54 9.45 23.67
N PRO A 99 -7.34 10.47 24.03
CA PRO A 99 -7.32 11.74 23.34
C PRO A 99 -5.91 12.31 23.41
N ARG A 100 -5.29 12.55 22.24
CA ARG A 100 -4.03 13.32 22.18
C ARG A 100 -4.30 14.68 22.79
N SER A 101 -3.62 14.98 23.89
CA SER A 101 -3.56 16.33 24.44
C SER A 101 -3.00 17.26 23.37
N ARG A 102 -3.81 18.25 22.98
CA ARG A 102 -3.32 19.38 22.19
C ARG A 102 -2.38 20.18 23.09
N LYS A 103 -1.12 20.32 22.68
CA LYS A 103 -0.34 21.52 22.99
C LYS A 103 -0.50 22.47 21.81
#